data_AF-A0A0L6J0Q7-F1
#
_entry.id   AF-A0A0L6J0Q7-F1
#
_cell.length_a   1.000
_cell.length_b   1.000
_cell.length_c   1.000
_cell.angle_alpha   90.00
_cell.angle_beta   90.00
_cell.angle_gamma   90.00
#
_symmetry.space_group_name_H-M   'P 1'
#
loop_
_entity.id
_entity.type
_entity.pdbx_description
1 polymer ?
#
loop_
_entity_poly.entity_id
_entity_poly.type
_entity_poly.pdbx_seq_one_letter_code
_entity_poly.pdbx_strand_id
1 'polypeptide(L)'
;MRRTLSNGARAGLVLLLTGASVAAAQPEPLPIVTVLVDNAKVIRLPEKTATVIVGNPIIAEVTPQKNGVLVLTGKSFGSTNLIALDTGGSLIAETMIRVEASRDTTITVQRGLDRESLSCTPNCQPAVQLGDSANYFGTTSGQADARRRLATGGGAGAPQAAEH
;
A
#
# COMPACT_ATOMS: atom_id res chain seq x y z
N MET A 1 85.01 -39.70 21.12
CA MET A 1 84.72 -38.56 22.04
C MET A 1 83.36 -37.95 21.68
N ARG A 2 82.55 -37.61 22.71
CA ARG A 2 81.29 -36.80 22.73
C ARG A 2 80.00 -37.53 22.27
N ARG A 3 79.16 -38.07 23.17
CA ARG A 3 78.17 -37.50 24.13
C ARG A 3 76.81 -37.08 23.51
N THR A 4 75.79 -37.92 23.77
CA THR A 4 74.41 -37.67 24.24
C THR A 4 73.64 -36.41 23.80
N LEU A 5 72.35 -36.55 23.44
CA LEU A 5 71.17 -36.07 24.23
C LEU A 5 69.82 -36.33 23.52
N SER A 6 68.85 -36.79 24.30
CA SER A 6 67.42 -36.94 23.99
C SER A 6 66.64 -35.63 24.17
N ASN A 7 65.55 -35.42 23.43
CA ASN A 7 64.39 -34.57 23.75
C ASN A 7 63.19 -35.15 22.96
N GLY A 8 62.00 -35.46 23.49
CA GLY A 8 61.29 -34.93 24.64
C GLY A 8 60.20 -33.95 24.20
N ALA A 9 59.23 -34.36 23.37
CA ALA A 9 58.12 -33.50 22.95
C ALA A 9 56.79 -33.98 23.56
N ARG A 10 56.34 -33.25 24.59
CA ARG A 10 55.06 -33.41 25.28
C ARG A 10 53.93 -32.92 24.36
N ALA A 11 53.01 -33.79 23.99
CA ALA A 11 51.74 -33.41 23.37
C ALA A 11 50.76 -32.93 24.46
N GLY A 12 50.54 -31.62 24.55
CA GLY A 12 49.53 -31.01 25.41
C GLY A 12 48.29 -30.61 24.60
N LEU A 13 47.18 -31.28 24.89
CA LEU A 13 45.86 -31.15 24.28
C LEU A 13 45.28 -29.73 24.48
N VAL A 14 45.09 -28.98 23.39
CA VAL A 14 44.37 -27.68 23.39
C VAL A 14 42.86 -27.96 23.33
N LEU A 15 42.16 -27.67 24.42
CA LEU A 15 40.71 -27.79 24.53
C LEU A 15 40.04 -26.57 23.88
N LEU A 16 39.51 -26.75 22.66
CA LEU A 16 38.74 -25.74 21.92
C LEU A 16 37.34 -25.60 22.55
N LEU A 17 37.08 -24.50 23.26
CA LEU A 17 35.73 -24.11 23.68
C LEU A 17 34.94 -23.62 22.46
N THR A 18 34.09 -24.48 21.91
CA THR A 18 33.12 -24.11 20.88
C THR A 18 31.97 -23.34 21.51
N GLY A 19 32.02 -22.01 21.44
CA GLY A 19 30.91 -21.14 21.83
C GLY A 19 29.70 -21.34 20.91
N ALA A 20 28.59 -21.83 21.45
CA ALA A 20 27.32 -21.91 20.75
C ALA A 20 26.73 -20.50 20.58
N SER A 21 26.78 -19.95 19.37
CA SER A 21 26.13 -18.69 19.04
C SER A 21 24.62 -18.91 18.98
N VAL A 22 23.89 -18.39 19.96
CA VAL A 22 22.41 -18.36 19.92
C VAL A 22 22.02 -17.25 18.94
N ALA A 23 21.61 -17.63 17.74
CA ALA A 23 21.07 -16.69 16.76
C ALA A 23 19.71 -16.18 17.26
N ALA A 24 19.65 -14.92 17.69
CA ALA A 24 18.39 -14.26 18.01
C ALA A 24 17.59 -14.05 16.72
N ALA A 25 16.45 -14.74 16.59
CA ALA A 25 15.50 -14.52 15.50
C ALA A 25 15.03 -13.07 15.55
N GLN A 26 15.41 -12.28 14.54
CA GLN A 26 14.86 -10.94 14.35
C GLN A 26 13.42 -11.07 13.86
N PRO A 27 12.45 -10.32 14.40
CA PRO A 27 11.08 -10.34 13.89
C PRO A 27 11.09 -9.88 12.42
N GLU A 28 10.57 -10.72 11.53
CA GLU A 28 10.40 -10.37 10.12
C GLU A 28 9.46 -9.16 10.02
N PRO A 29 9.85 -8.09 9.28
CA PRO A 29 8.97 -6.96 9.06
C PRO A 29 7.71 -7.41 8.32
N LEU A 30 6.55 -6.90 8.74
CA LEU A 30 5.29 -7.16 8.04
C LEU A 30 5.41 -6.76 6.56
N PRO A 31 4.84 -7.56 5.64
CA PRO A 31 4.85 -7.23 4.21
C PRO A 31 4.13 -5.89 3.98
N ILE A 32 4.71 -5.04 3.13
CA ILE A 32 4.15 -3.72 2.79
C ILE A 32 3.63 -3.73 1.35
N VAL A 33 2.36 -3.38 1.18
CA VAL A 33 1.73 -3.15 -0.13
C VAL A 33 1.52 -1.65 -0.32
N THR A 34 2.25 -1.08 -1.28
CA THR A 34 2.05 0.31 -1.70
C THR A 34 1.02 0.41 -2.83
N VAL A 35 0.10 1.35 -2.70
CA VAL A 35 -0.91 1.76 -3.70
C VAL A 35 -0.98 3.29 -3.76
N LEU A 36 -1.35 3.84 -4.91
CA LEU A 36 -1.54 5.29 -5.05
C LEU A 36 -2.97 5.68 -4.68
N VAL A 37 -3.19 6.91 -4.24
CA VAL A 37 -4.54 7.48 -4.09
C VAL A 37 -5.27 7.41 -5.44
N ASP A 38 -6.56 7.08 -5.39
CA ASP A 38 -7.44 6.89 -6.54
C ASP A 38 -7.00 5.77 -7.51
N ASN A 39 -6.07 4.91 -7.08
CA ASN A 39 -5.60 3.76 -7.85
C ASN A 39 -6.00 2.46 -7.15
N ALA A 40 -6.22 1.43 -7.97
CA ALA A 40 -6.49 0.08 -7.51
C ALA A 40 -5.32 -0.85 -7.78
N LYS A 41 -5.08 -1.78 -6.88
CA LYS A 41 -4.09 -2.85 -7.00
C LYS A 41 -4.74 -4.19 -6.71
N VAL A 42 -4.49 -5.15 -7.58
CA VAL A 42 -4.97 -6.52 -7.39
C VAL A 42 -3.96 -7.29 -6.55
N ILE A 43 -4.42 -7.87 -5.45
CA ILE A 43 -3.61 -8.73 -4.58
C ILE A 43 -4.25 -10.10 -4.45
N ARG A 44 -3.43 -11.13 -4.24
CA ARG A 44 -3.90 -12.50 -3.96
C ARG A 44 -3.97 -12.70 -2.46
N LEU A 45 -5.11 -13.22 -2.00
CA LEU A 45 -5.28 -13.61 -0.60
C LEU A 45 -4.62 -14.97 -0.37
N PRO A 46 -4.12 -15.24 0.85
CA PRO A 46 -3.74 -16.57 1.27
C PRO A 46 -4.90 -17.56 1.12
N GLU A 47 -4.57 -18.83 0.89
CA GLU A 47 -5.57 -19.90 0.89
C GLU A 47 -6.35 -19.92 2.22
N LYS A 48 -7.62 -20.36 2.16
CA LYS A 48 -8.53 -20.46 3.32
C LYS A 48 -8.93 -19.12 3.96
N THR A 49 -8.60 -17.99 3.36
CA THR A 49 -9.13 -16.69 3.80
C THR A 49 -10.65 -16.67 3.69
N ALA A 50 -11.34 -16.44 4.81
CA ALA A 50 -12.79 -16.31 4.88
C ALA A 50 -13.22 -14.86 5.12
N THR A 51 -12.47 -14.13 5.94
CA THR A 51 -12.78 -12.74 6.31
C THR A 51 -11.57 -11.85 6.06
N VAL A 52 -11.82 -10.67 5.51
CA VAL A 52 -10.80 -9.61 5.34
C VAL A 52 -11.26 -8.37 6.07
N ILE A 53 -10.37 -7.78 6.86
CA ILE A 53 -10.60 -6.58 7.65
C ILE A 53 -9.56 -5.55 7.26
N VAL A 54 -9.99 -4.30 7.09
CA VAL A 54 -9.09 -3.16 6.90
C VAL A 54 -9.16 -2.29 8.15
N GLY A 55 -8.00 -1.96 8.73
CA GLY A 55 -7.93 -1.19 9.98
C GLY A 55 -8.58 0.20 9.86
N ASN A 56 -8.36 0.89 8.74
CA ASN A 56 -8.97 2.19 8.46
C ASN A 56 -9.52 2.28 7.01
N PRO A 57 -10.86 2.17 6.82
CA PRO A 57 -11.49 2.22 5.51
C PRO A 57 -11.48 3.62 4.85
N ILE A 58 -11.09 4.67 5.58
CA ILE A 58 -10.88 6.02 5.03
C ILE A 58 -9.57 6.07 4.22
N ILE A 59 -8.56 5.30 4.61
CA ILE A 59 -7.24 5.26 3.95
C ILE A 59 -7.29 4.34 2.73
N ALA A 60 -7.82 3.13 2.89
CA ALA A 60 -7.91 2.15 1.83
C ALA A 60 -9.17 1.30 1.97
N GLU A 61 -9.70 0.82 0.85
CA GLU A 61 -10.86 -0.07 0.81
C GLU A 61 -10.51 -1.30 0.00
N VAL A 62 -11.17 -2.42 0.32
CA VAL A 62 -10.95 -3.68 -0.38
C VAL A 62 -12.27 -4.29 -0.83
N THR A 63 -12.25 -4.89 -2.01
CA THR A 63 -13.40 -5.62 -2.55
C THR A 63 -12.97 -7.04 -2.89
N PRO A 64 -13.44 -8.06 -2.14
CA PRO A 64 -13.20 -9.46 -2.47
C PRO A 64 -13.74 -9.79 -3.86
N GLN A 65 -12.94 -10.54 -4.61
CA GLN A 65 -13.29 -11.09 -5.91
C GLN A 65 -13.31 -12.62 -5.82
N LYS A 66 -13.85 -13.25 -6.86
CA LYS A 66 -13.82 -14.71 -6.99
C LYS A 66 -12.37 -15.21 -7.05
N ASN A 67 -12.15 -16.47 -6.66
CA ASN A 67 -10.86 -17.18 -6.75
C ASN A 67 -9.73 -16.60 -5.88
N GLY A 68 -10.06 -16.07 -4.69
CA GLY A 68 -9.06 -15.62 -3.72
C GLY A 68 -8.32 -14.34 -4.15
N VAL A 69 -8.93 -13.53 -5.01
CA VAL A 69 -8.39 -12.25 -5.46
C VAL A 69 -9.06 -11.13 -4.68
N LEU A 70 -8.31 -10.07 -4.38
CA LEU A 70 -8.79 -8.88 -3.71
C LEU A 70 -8.39 -7.64 -4.52
N VAL A 71 -9.35 -6.75 -4.76
CA VAL A 71 -9.06 -5.43 -5.32
C VAL A 71 -8.89 -4.46 -4.16
N LEU A 72 -7.67 -3.96 -3.97
CA LEU A 72 -7.32 -2.93 -2.99
C LEU A 72 -7.35 -1.56 -3.67
N THR A 73 -8.10 -0.61 -3.13
CA THR A 73 -8.20 0.76 -3.64
C THR A 73 -7.68 1.75 -2.60
N GLY A 74 -6.72 2.60 -2.98
CA GLY A 74 -6.25 3.70 -2.14
C GLY A 74 -7.24 4.87 -2.17
N LYS A 75 -7.73 5.30 -1.00
CA LYS A 75 -8.72 6.38 -0.87
C LYS A 75 -8.13 7.67 -0.32
N SER A 76 -7.19 7.56 0.62
CA SER A 76 -6.54 8.71 1.25
C SER A 76 -5.11 8.37 1.65
N PHE A 77 -4.28 9.41 1.76
CA PHE A 77 -2.90 9.27 2.20
C PHE A 77 -2.81 8.66 3.60
N GLY A 78 -1.86 7.75 3.78
CA GLY A 78 -1.58 7.21 5.10
C GLY A 78 -1.04 5.79 5.07
N SER A 79 -1.07 5.17 6.24
CA SER A 79 -0.75 3.75 6.40
C SER A 79 -1.82 3.10 7.27
N THR A 80 -2.26 1.93 6.84
CA THR A 80 -3.20 1.08 7.56
C THR A 80 -2.77 -0.38 7.40
N ASN A 81 -3.52 -1.33 7.94
CA ASN A 81 -3.25 -2.74 7.81
C ASN A 81 -4.47 -3.47 7.24
N LEU A 82 -4.18 -4.60 6.62
CA LEU A 82 -5.14 -5.58 6.16
C LEU A 82 -4.92 -6.86 6.95
N ILE A 83 -6.00 -7.38 7.52
CA ILE A 83 -6.03 -8.60 8.31
C ILE A 83 -6.88 -9.62 7.59
N ALA A 84 -6.33 -10.82 7.38
CA ALA A 84 -7.03 -11.95 6.79
C ALA A 84 -7.22 -13.05 7.84
N LEU A 85 -8.47 -13.48 8.03
CA LEU A 85 -8.86 -14.53 8.98
C LEU A 85 -9.42 -15.75 8.27
N ASP A 86 -9.28 -16.93 8.87
CA ASP A 86 -9.91 -18.16 8.42
C ASP A 86 -11.38 -18.25 8.88
N THR A 87 -12.05 -19.36 8.53
CA THR A 87 -13.44 -19.62 8.92
C THR A 87 -13.63 -19.79 10.43
N GLY A 88 -12.56 -20.10 11.17
CA GLY A 88 -12.56 -20.21 12.63
C GLY A 88 -12.22 -18.90 13.35
N GLY A 89 -11.92 -17.83 12.60
CA GLY A 89 -11.50 -16.54 13.15
C GLY A 89 -10.01 -16.48 13.51
N SER A 90 -9.21 -17.47 13.12
CA SER A 90 -7.76 -17.44 13.34
C SER A 90 -7.07 -16.50 12.35
N LEU A 91 -6.04 -15.78 12.80
CA LEU A 91 -5.23 -14.91 11.96
C LEU A 91 -4.39 -15.73 10.97
N ILE A 92 -4.63 -15.53 9.68
CA ILE A 92 -3.84 -16.15 8.61
C ILE A 92 -2.69 -15.23 8.20
N ALA A 93 -2.98 -13.95 8.00
CA ALA A 93 -2.02 -12.97 7.55
C ALA A 93 -2.37 -11.56 7.99
N GLU A 94 -1.33 -10.77 8.22
CA GLU A 94 -1.40 -9.33 8.41
C GLU A 94 -0.46 -8.65 7.41
N THR A 95 -0.93 -7.58 6.77
CA THR A 95 -0.16 -6.85 5.75
C THR A 95 -0.34 -5.36 5.94
N MET A 96 0.75 -4.61 5.90
CA MET A 96 0.71 -3.15 5.94
C MET A 96 0.35 -2.60 4.57
N ILE A 97 -0.62 -1.69 4.51
CA ILE A 97 -0.99 -0.93 3.32
C ILE A 97 -0.43 0.49 3.47
N ARG A 98 0.31 0.94 2.47
CA ARG A 98 0.79 2.33 2.35
C ARG A 98 0.13 2.98 1.15
N VAL A 99 -0.57 4.09 1.39
CA VAL A 99 -1.23 4.85 0.33
C VAL A 99 -0.48 6.16 0.09
N GLU A 100 -0.02 6.33 -1.14
CA GLU A 100 0.84 7.46 -1.54
C GLU A 100 0.20 8.33 -2.62
N ALA A 101 0.70 9.55 -2.79
CA ALA A 101 0.31 10.41 -3.91
C ALA A 101 0.83 9.88 -5.22
N SER A 102 0.01 10.01 -6.26
CA SER A 102 0.48 9.83 -7.63
C SER A 102 1.53 10.89 -7.93
N ARG A 103 2.79 10.46 -8.07
CA ARG A 103 3.96 11.35 -8.23
C ARG A 103 4.40 11.51 -9.68
N ASP A 104 3.83 10.73 -10.61
CA ASP A 104 4.47 10.52 -11.90
C ASP A 104 4.41 11.75 -12.83
N THR A 105 3.55 12.73 -12.53
CA THR A 105 3.49 14.03 -13.25
C THR A 105 2.99 15.21 -12.40
N THR A 106 2.85 15.03 -11.08
CA THR A 106 2.18 16.02 -10.23
C THR A 106 3.19 16.98 -9.59
N ILE A 107 3.01 18.27 -9.82
CA ILE A 107 3.69 19.35 -9.11
C ILE A 107 2.77 19.92 -8.02
N THR A 108 3.38 20.41 -6.94
CA THR A 108 2.66 21.11 -5.88
C THR A 108 3.14 22.55 -5.82
N VAL A 109 2.22 23.49 -5.92
CA VAL A 109 2.48 24.92 -5.77
C VAL A 109 2.00 25.35 -4.39
N GLN A 110 2.92 25.81 -3.56
CA GLN A 110 2.63 26.32 -2.22
C GLN A 110 2.69 27.86 -2.23
N ARG A 111 1.59 28.52 -1.85
CA ARG A 111 1.48 29.99 -1.69
C ARG A 111 0.97 30.31 -0.30
N GLY A 112 1.89 30.48 0.65
CA GLY A 112 1.53 30.62 2.06
C GLY A 112 0.89 29.34 2.59
N LEU A 113 -0.33 29.43 3.13
CA LEU A 113 -1.12 28.27 3.57
C LEU A 113 -1.89 27.59 2.42
N ASP A 114 -1.95 28.22 1.25
CA ASP A 114 -2.65 27.66 0.11
C ASP A 114 -1.74 26.70 -0.66
N ARG A 115 -2.23 25.47 -0.83
CA ARG A 115 -1.57 24.43 -1.60
C ARG A 115 -2.41 24.05 -2.81
N GLU A 116 -1.79 23.89 -3.96
CA GLU A 116 -2.45 23.44 -5.19
C GLU A 116 -1.61 22.34 -5.85
N SER A 117 -2.25 21.22 -6.19
CA SER A 117 -1.64 20.17 -6.99
C SER A 117 -2.05 20.27 -8.46
N LEU A 118 -1.08 20.13 -9.35
CA LEU A 118 -1.21 20.21 -10.80
C LEU A 118 -0.52 19.01 -11.45
N SER A 119 -1.09 18.44 -12.51
CA SER A 119 -0.42 17.44 -13.36
C SER A 119 0.05 18.08 -14.65
N CYS A 120 1.35 18.02 -14.95
CA CYS A 120 1.94 18.76 -16.07
C CYS A 120 2.50 17.82 -17.13
N THR A 121 1.78 17.66 -18.25
CA THR A 121 2.27 16.91 -19.43
C THR A 121 1.51 17.32 -20.70
N PRO A 122 2.04 18.18 -21.61
CA PRO A 122 3.13 19.16 -21.43
C PRO A 122 2.66 20.45 -20.75
N ASN A 123 1.35 20.71 -20.72
CA ASN A 123 0.74 21.84 -20.01
C ASN A 123 0.21 21.35 -18.65
N CYS A 124 0.21 22.23 -17.66
CA CYS A 124 -0.31 21.92 -16.33
C CYS A 124 -1.83 21.97 -16.31
N GLN A 125 -2.44 20.90 -15.82
CA GLN A 125 -3.87 20.77 -15.57
C GLN A 125 -4.14 20.62 -14.07
N PRO A 126 -5.29 21.09 -13.56
CA PRO A 126 -5.67 20.87 -12.19
C PRO A 126 -5.71 19.38 -11.82
N ALA A 127 -4.97 19.00 -10.79
CA ALA A 127 -4.92 17.64 -10.25
C ALA A 127 -5.17 17.71 -8.76
N VAL A 128 -6.40 18.07 -8.39
CA VAL A 128 -6.83 18.27 -7.00
C VAL A 128 -6.41 17.08 -6.14
N GLN A 129 -5.66 17.34 -5.07
CA GLN A 129 -5.29 16.33 -4.08
C GLN A 129 -5.80 16.67 -2.69
N LEU A 130 -5.91 15.63 -1.86
CA LEU A 130 -6.25 15.79 -0.45
C LEU A 130 -5.16 16.61 0.26
N GLY A 131 -5.57 17.70 0.91
CA GLY A 131 -4.67 18.67 1.55
C GLY A 131 -4.38 19.91 0.69
N ASP A 132 -4.95 20.01 -0.51
CA ASP A 132 -4.99 21.27 -1.25
C ASP A 132 -5.92 22.29 -0.57
N SER A 133 -5.75 23.57 -0.89
CA SER A 133 -6.57 24.64 -0.32
C SER A 133 -8.06 24.37 -0.57
N ALA A 134 -8.89 24.66 0.43
CA ALA A 134 -10.33 24.39 0.34
C ALA A 134 -10.97 25.11 -0.87
N ASN A 135 -10.49 26.30 -1.21
CA ASN A 135 -10.95 27.05 -2.37
C ASN A 135 -10.60 26.34 -3.69
N TYR A 136 -9.35 25.91 -3.87
CA TYR A 136 -8.92 25.21 -5.09
C TYR A 136 -9.62 23.85 -5.24
N PHE A 137 -9.72 23.09 -4.14
CA PHE A 137 -10.43 21.81 -4.10
C PHE A 137 -11.91 22.01 -4.47
N GLY A 138 -12.60 22.95 -3.84
CA GLY A 138 -14.03 23.18 -4.04
C GLY A 138 -14.37 23.67 -5.44
N THR A 139 -13.61 24.65 -5.96
CA THR A 139 -13.83 25.20 -7.31
C THR A 139 -13.61 24.16 -8.40
N THR A 140 -12.49 23.44 -8.35
CA THR A 140 -12.15 22.44 -9.37
C THR A 140 -13.08 21.21 -9.30
N SER A 141 -13.43 20.74 -8.10
CA SER A 141 -14.42 19.66 -7.92
C SER A 141 -15.79 20.06 -8.45
N GLY A 142 -16.23 21.30 -8.17
CA GLY A 142 -17.48 21.83 -8.69
C GLY A 142 -17.52 21.91 -10.23
N GLN A 143 -16.42 22.32 -10.87
CA GLN A 143 -16.29 22.31 -12.33
C GLN A 143 -16.38 20.87 -12.90
N ALA A 144 -15.71 19.91 -12.26
CA ALA A 144 -15.76 18.51 -12.67
C ALA A 144 -17.18 17.92 -12.55
N ASP A 145 -17.89 18.23 -11.47
CA ASP A 145 -19.28 17.79 -11.27
C ASP A 145 -20.25 18.43 -12.25
N ALA A 146 -20.11 19.72 -12.53
CA ALA A 146 -20.91 20.40 -13.54
C ALA A 146 -20.72 19.76 -14.93
N ARG A 147 -19.47 19.49 -15.31
CA ARG A 147 -19.16 18.78 -16.56
C ARG A 147 -19.73 17.36 -16.58
N ARG A 148 -19.63 16.63 -15.46
CA ARG A 148 -20.21 15.28 -15.33
C ARG A 148 -21.72 15.31 -15.56
N ARG A 149 -22.44 16.26 -14.95
CA ARG A 149 -23.89 16.42 -15.12
C ARG A 149 -24.27 16.74 -16.56
N LEU A 150 -23.51 17.58 -17.25
CA LEU A 150 -23.72 17.87 -18.67
C LEU A 150 -23.52 16.61 -19.54
N ALA A 151 -22.52 15.79 -19.22
CA ALA A 151 -22.24 14.56 -19.94
C ALA A 151 -23.30 13.46 -19.69
N THR A 152 -23.85 13.34 -18.49
CA THR A 152 -24.87 12.35 -18.16
C THR A 152 -26.30 12.82 -18.42
N GLY A 153 -26.54 14.14 -18.51
CA GLY A 153 -27.84 14.75 -18.75
C GLY A 153 -28.33 14.71 -20.21
N GLY A 154 -27.48 14.34 -21.17
CA GLY A 154 -27.83 14.21 -22.59
C GLY A 154 -28.37 12.82 -23.00
N GLY A 155 -28.50 11.88 -22.06
CA GLY A 155 -28.81 10.47 -22.34
C GLY A 155 -30.14 9.95 -21.78
N ALA A 156 -31.06 10.82 -21.37
CA ALA A 156 -32.43 10.40 -21.06
C ALA A 156 -33.22 10.34 -22.38
N GLY A 157 -33.31 9.14 -22.94
CA GLY A 157 -34.07 8.84 -24.16
C GLY A 157 -35.51 9.34 -24.10
N ALA A 158 -35.99 9.79 -25.25
CA ALA A 158 -37.38 10.16 -25.48
C ALA A 158 -38.32 9.04 -24.98
N PRO A 159 -39.43 9.37 -24.29
CA PRO A 159 -40.45 8.37 -24.00
C PRO A 159 -41.07 7.92 -25.33
N GLN A 160 -41.03 6.61 -25.59
CA GLN A 160 -41.85 5.98 -26.63
C GLN A 160 -43.31 6.25 -26.28
N ALA A 161 -44.00 7.01 -27.14
CA ALA A 161 -45.44 7.14 -27.10
C ALA A 161 -46.05 5.75 -27.33
N ALA A 162 -46.72 5.21 -26.32
CA ALA A 162 -47.57 4.04 -26.48
C ALA A 162 -48.88 4.49 -27.14
N GLU A 163 -49.14 3.95 -28.33
CA GLU A 163 -50.44 3.92 -28.98
C GLU A 163 -51.49 3.24 -28.08
N HIS A 164 -52.64 3.89 -27.89
CA HIS A 164 -53.97 3.29 -27.79
C HIS A 164 -55.02 4.29 -28.27
#